data_AF-A0A355B1N3-F1
#
_entry.id   AF-A0A355B1N3-F1
#
_cell.length_a   1.000
_cell.length_b   1.000
_cell.length_c   1.000
_cell.angle_alpha   90.00
_cell.angle_beta   90.00
_cell.angle_gamma   90.00
#
_symmetry.space_group_name_H-M   'P 1'
#
loop_
_entity.id
_entity.type
_entity.pdbx_description
1 polymer ?
#
loop_
_entity_poly.entity_id
_entity_poly.type
_entity_poly.pdbx_seq_one_letter_code
_entity_poly.pdbx_strand_id
1 'polypeptide(L)' 'MAYQDSETHLDAPDTTTYPTIPALFDVLTEADERNAVKITVSFSTELGFPEDVYIDYAANIADEEMAFTVTEFVRK' A
#
# COMPACT_ATOMS: atom_id res chain seq x y z
N MET A 1 -8.86 -35.45 -4.45
CA MET A 1 -7.75 -34.52 -4.15
C MET A 1 -8.41 -33.19 -3.86
N ALA A 2 -8.60 -32.85 -2.59
CA ALA A 2 -9.22 -31.58 -2.19
C ALA A 2 -8.11 -30.56 -2.06
N TYR A 3 -8.12 -29.53 -2.90
CA TYR A 3 -7.32 -28.33 -2.67
C TYR A 3 -8.26 -27.36 -1.97
N GLN A 4 -8.02 -27.20 -0.67
CA GLN A 4 -8.73 -26.28 0.18
C GLN A 4 -8.27 -24.89 -0.24
N ASP A 5 -9.16 -24.19 -0.93
CA ASP A 5 -9.06 -22.77 -1.24
C ASP A 5 -9.07 -22.03 0.09
N SER A 6 -7.90 -21.86 0.69
CA SER A 6 -7.74 -20.88 1.76
C SER A 6 -7.66 -19.54 1.06
N GLU A 7 -8.81 -19.01 0.65
CA GLU A 7 -9.00 -17.58 0.44
C GLU A 7 -8.72 -16.94 1.81
N THR A 8 -7.45 -16.68 2.10
CA THR A 8 -7.11 -15.54 2.94
C THR A 8 -7.66 -14.35 2.18
N HIS A 9 -8.93 -14.04 2.42
CA HIS A 9 -9.41 -12.68 2.26
C HIS A 9 -8.50 -11.87 3.16
N LEU A 10 -7.41 -11.35 2.59
CA LEU A 10 -6.65 -10.29 3.22
C LEU A 10 -7.66 -9.17 3.32
N ASP A 11 -8.27 -9.05 4.50
CA ASP A 11 -9.09 -7.91 4.85
C ASP A 11 -8.30 -6.70 4.38
N ALA A 12 -8.83 -5.99 3.37
CA ALA A 12 -8.23 -4.76 2.89
C ALA A 12 -7.89 -3.94 4.13
N PRO A 13 -6.66 -3.36 4.21
CA PRO A 13 -6.20 -2.68 5.42
C PRO A 13 -7.31 -1.75 5.89
N ASP A 14 -7.80 -1.95 7.12
CA ASP A 14 -9.02 -1.33 7.67
C ASP A 14 -9.17 0.09 7.13
N THR A 15 -9.96 0.23 6.04
CA THR A 15 -9.96 1.41 5.17
C THR A 15 -10.58 2.62 5.85
N THR A 16 -10.96 2.46 7.12
CA THR A 16 -11.56 3.49 7.98
C THR A 16 -10.51 4.49 8.48
N THR A 17 -9.22 4.23 8.30
CA THR A 17 -8.15 5.08 8.82
C THR A 17 -7.62 6.02 7.74
N TYR A 18 -7.96 7.31 7.81
CA TYR A 18 -7.31 8.34 7.00
C TYR A 18 -5.82 8.45 7.41
N PRO A 19 -4.86 8.01 6.57
CA PRO A 19 -3.44 8.14 6.90
C PRO A 19 -3.06 9.62 6.95
N THR A 20 -2.19 9.97 7.90
CA THR A 20 -1.54 11.29 7.94
C THR A 20 -0.40 11.31 6.93
N ILE A 21 0.08 12.50 6.53
CA ILE A 21 1.25 12.61 5.64
C ILE A 21 2.44 11.76 6.11
N PRO A 22 2.86 11.80 7.40
CA PRO A 22 3.93 10.91 7.89
C PRO A 22 3.61 9.43 7.71
N ALA A 23 2.37 9.00 7.96
CA ALA A 23 1.96 7.61 7.81
C ALA A 23 2.07 7.10 6.36
N LEU A 24 1.97 7.98 5.35
CA LEU A 24 2.21 7.62 3.96
C LEU A 24 3.67 7.20 3.72
N PHE A 25 4.62 7.84 4.40
CA PHE A 25 6.04 7.47 4.33
C PHE A 25 6.34 6.20 5.14
N ASP A 26 5.62 5.97 6.23
CA ASP A 26 5.74 4.73 7.01
C ASP A 26 5.37 3.51 6.16
N VAL A 27 4.36 3.62 5.28
CA VAL A 27 4.00 2.55 4.32
C VAL A 27 5.16 2.24 3.36
N LEU A 28 5.84 3.26 2.83
CA LEU A 28 6.98 3.05 1.95
C LEU A 28 8.17 2.42 2.68
N THR A 29 8.38 2.81 3.94
CA THR A 29 9.45 2.27 4.78
C THR A 29 9.18 0.80 5.10
N GLU A 30 7.96 0.46 5.47
CA GLU A 30 7.54 -0.92 5.74
C GLU A 30 7.67 -1.81 4.50
N ALA A 31 7.33 -1.29 3.33
CA ALA A 31 7.50 -1.99 2.06
C ALA A 31 8.97 -2.31 1.76
N ASP A 32 9.87 -1.35 1.99
CA ASP A 32 11.32 -1.53 1.85
C ASP A 32 11.87 -2.54 2.86
N GLU A 33 11.49 -2.43 4.14
CA GLU A 33 11.90 -3.34 5.22
C GLU A 33 11.45 -4.78 4.95
N ARG A 34 10.29 -4.96 4.32
CA ARG A 34 9.77 -6.26 3.91
C ARG A 34 10.38 -6.79 2.61
N ASN A 35 11.31 -6.06 2.01
CA ASN A 35 11.94 -6.40 0.73
C ASN A 35 10.90 -6.58 -0.38
N ALA A 36 9.96 -5.65 -0.50
CA ALA A 36 9.00 -5.66 -1.60
C ALA A 36 9.74 -5.78 -2.95
N VAL A 37 9.22 -6.63 -3.82
CA VAL A 37 9.80 -6.89 -5.14
C VAL A 37 9.77 -5.63 -6.00
N LYS A 38 8.71 -4.83 -5.85
CA LYS A 38 8.55 -3.58 -6.58
C LYS A 38 7.81 -2.55 -5.74
N ILE A 39 8.38 -1.36 -5.70
CA ILE A 39 7.75 -0.17 -5.13
C ILE A 39 7.73 0.88 -6.24
N THR A 40 6.54 1.36 -6.59
CA THR A 40 6.34 2.48 -7.51
C THR A 40 5.66 3.60 -6.75
N VAL A 41 6.27 4.77 -6.73
CA VAL A 41 5.75 5.95 -6.03
C VAL A 41 5.84 7.17 -6.92
N SER A 42 4.75 7.93 -6.99
CA SER A 42 4.70 9.28 -7.53
C SER A 42 4.56 10.27 -6.38
N PHE A 43 5.47 11.24 -6.31
CA PHE A 43 5.42 12.30 -5.30
C PHE A 43 4.71 13.53 -5.87
N SER A 44 3.94 14.21 -5.02
CA SER A 44 3.36 15.52 -5.33
C SER A 44 4.48 16.51 -5.67
N THR A 45 4.40 17.14 -6.84
CA THR A 45 5.41 18.13 -7.28
C THR A 45 5.38 19.41 -6.47
N GLU A 46 4.25 19.72 -5.82
CA GLU A 46 4.06 20.95 -5.05
C GLU A 46 4.46 20.76 -3.57
N LEU A 47 4.09 19.63 -2.98
CA LEU A 47 4.18 19.41 -1.53
C LEU A 47 5.09 18.25 -1.12
N GLY A 48 5.55 17.42 -2.07
CA GLY A 48 6.56 16.39 -1.86
C GLY A 48 6.10 15.13 -1.09
N PHE A 49 4.80 14.97 -0.83
CA PHE A 49 4.27 13.74 -0.21
C PHE A 49 3.99 12.64 -1.26
N PRO A 50 3.93 11.35 -0.87
CA PRO A 50 3.53 10.27 -1.77
C PRO A 50 2.06 10.43 -2.18
N GLU A 51 1.81 10.69 -3.46
CA GLU A 51 0.47 10.94 -4.01
C GLU A 51 -0.15 9.68 -4.60
N ASP A 52 0.66 8.85 -5.27
CA ASP A 52 0.26 7.57 -5.85
C ASP A 52 1.30 6.52 -5.53
N VAL A 53 0.88 5.41 -4.93
CA VAL A 53 1.76 4.33 -4.49
C VAL A 53 1.21 2.99 -4.94
N TYR A 54 2.10 2.17 -5.49
CA TYR A 54 1.87 0.76 -5.79
C TYR A 54 3.04 -0.07 -5.26
N ILE A 55 2.73 -1.11 -4.50
CA ILE A 55 3.68 -2.04 -3.89
C ILE A 55 3.28 -3.45 -4.27
N ASP A 56 4.26 -4.22 -4.75
CA ASP A 56 4.17 -5.65 -4.99
C ASP A 56 5.21 -6.35 -4.11
N TYR A 57 4.73 -7.13 -3.14
CA TYR A 57 5.60 -7.84 -2.20
C TYR A 57 6.13 -9.16 -2.77
N ALA A 58 5.52 -9.73 -3.82
CA ALA A 58 5.89 -11.04 -4.34
C ALA A 58 5.58 -11.18 -5.84
N ALA A 59 6.65 -11.37 -6.63
CA ALA A 59 6.63 -11.42 -8.11
C ALA A 59 5.64 -12.40 -8.76
N ASN A 60 5.06 -13.35 -8.01
CA ASN A 60 4.17 -14.39 -8.53
C ASN A 60 2.96 -14.67 -7.62
N ILE A 61 2.61 -13.78 -6.69
CA ILE A 61 1.44 -13.93 -5.80
C ILE A 61 0.62 -12.64 -5.85
N ALA A 62 -0.44 -12.63 -6.64
CA ALA A 62 -1.27 -11.44 -6.89
C ALA A 62 -2.05 -10.95 -5.65
N ASP A 63 -2.22 -11.79 -4.61
CA ASP A 63 -2.94 -11.43 -3.40
C ASP A 63 -2.11 -10.51 -2.48
N GLU A 64 -0.79 -10.40 -2.70
CA GLU A 64 0.11 -9.56 -1.89
C GLU A 64 0.43 -8.20 -2.55
N GLU A 65 -0.49 -7.64 -3.34
CA GLU A 65 -0.35 -6.30 -3.92
C GLU A 65 -1.09 -5.25 -3.07
N MET A 66 -0.50 -4.06 -2.93
CA MET A 66 -1.12 -2.91 -2.26
C MET A 66 -1.00 -1.66 -3.12
N ALA A 67 -2.08 -0.88 -3.23
CA ALA A 67 -2.07 0.40 -3.93
C ALA A 67 -2.96 1.44 -3.24
N PHE A 68 -2.54 2.70 -3.26
CA PHE A 68 -3.37 3.83 -2.83
C PHE A 68 -3.04 5.12 -3.59
N THR A 69 -4.03 6.01 -3.66
CA THR A 69 -3.91 7.36 -4.21
C THR A 69 -4.48 8.36 -3.22
N VAL A 70 -3.75 9.45 -2.95
CA VAL A 70 -4.22 10.55 -2.11
C VAL A 70 -5.13 11.46 -2.93
N THR A 71 -6.41 11.55 -2.56
CA THR A 71 -7.39 12.34 -3.32
C THR A 71 -7.76 13.67 -2.66
N GLU A 72 -7.73 13.75 -1.33
CA GLU A 72 -8.12 14.95 -0.59
C GLU A 72 -7.45 15.00 0.79
N PHE A 73 -7.22 16.23 1.28
CA PHE A 73 -6.84 16.48 2.66
C PHE A 73 -8.02 16.99 3.48
N VAL A 74 -8.39 16.21 4.50
CA VAL A 74 -9.41 16.60 5.49
C VAL A 74 -8.75 17.00 6.80
N ARG A 75 -9.28 18.04 7.45
CA ARG A 75 -8.87 18.41 8.80
C ARG A 75 -9.76 17.68 9.80
N LYS A 76 -9.15 16.92 10.71
CA LYS A 76 -9.85 16.31 11.85
C LYS A 76 -10.11 17.32 12.96
#